data_AF-A0A0R2LKN2-F1
#
_entry.id   AF-A0A0R2LKN2-F1
#
_cell.length_a   1.000
_cell.length_b   1.000
_cell.length_c   1.000
_cell.angle_alpha   90.00
_cell.angle_beta   90.00
_cell.angle_gamma   90.00
#
_symmetry.space_group_name_H-M   'P 1'
#
loop_
_entity.id
_entity.type
_entity.pdbx_description
1 polymer ?
#
loop_
_entity_poly.entity_id
_entity_poly.type
_entity_poly.pdbx_seq_one_letter_code
_entity_poly.pdbx_strand_id
1 'polypeptide(L)'
;MTTKAQLKAVKKYDDSHRTEKNYRAKRSSARNFIRKYGTYEDIKELQEIINARLQEEKTMIANIEFTAENKAYQTTIQFEQLNDENTDYIGGRYVATTLVDIFDGNDIEKDMTSNLESYYTDEDFSDKEHLKKWFMGQIEHEYHEPEITEIVLEEE
;
A
#
# COMPACT_ATOMS: atom_id res chain seq x y z
N MET A 1 6.42 -38.85 -35.34
CA MET A 1 5.23 -39.23 -34.55
C MET A 1 5.65 -39.37 -33.09
N THR A 2 4.99 -38.68 -32.18
CA THR A 2 5.29 -38.74 -30.74
C THR A 2 4.77 -40.06 -30.16
N THR A 3 5.63 -40.85 -29.52
CA THR A 3 5.24 -42.16 -28.99
C THR A 3 4.33 -42.02 -27.76
N LYS A 4 3.49 -43.03 -27.47
CA LYS A 4 2.62 -43.03 -26.26
C LYS A 4 3.41 -42.82 -24.96
N ALA A 5 4.67 -43.29 -24.91
CA ALA A 5 5.57 -43.08 -23.79
C ALA A 5 6.04 -41.62 -23.67
N GLN A 6 6.38 -40.98 -24.80
CA GLN A 6 6.72 -39.55 -24.85
C GLN A 6 5.52 -38.69 -24.45
N LEU A 7 4.30 -39.02 -24.91
CA LEU A 7 3.07 -38.33 -24.49
C LEU A 7 2.81 -38.43 -22.98
N LYS A 8 3.03 -39.61 -22.37
CA LYS A 8 2.92 -39.77 -20.92
C LYS A 8 3.98 -38.98 -20.15
N ALA A 9 5.22 -38.95 -20.63
CA ALA A 9 6.29 -38.19 -20.02
C ALA A 9 6.06 -36.68 -20.10
N VAL A 10 5.63 -36.18 -21.26
CA VAL A 10 5.25 -34.77 -21.46
C VAL A 10 4.07 -34.40 -20.57
N LYS A 11 3.04 -35.26 -20.48
CA LYS A 11 1.89 -35.00 -19.62
C LYS A 11 2.28 -34.93 -18.15
N LYS A 12 3.14 -35.84 -17.66
CA LYS A 12 3.62 -35.81 -16.27
C LYS A 12 4.44 -34.57 -15.97
N TYR A 13 5.26 -34.12 -16.91
CA TYR A 13 6.02 -32.88 -16.80
C TYR A 13 5.12 -31.63 -16.85
N ASP A 14 4.15 -31.61 -17.76
CA ASP A 14 3.16 -30.54 -17.87
C ASP A 14 2.28 -30.45 -16.62
N ASP A 15 1.90 -31.57 -16.03
CA ASP A 15 1.10 -31.61 -14.81
C ASP A 15 1.90 -31.08 -13.60
N SER A 16 3.20 -31.40 -13.51
CA SER A 16 4.07 -30.89 -12.43
C SER A 16 4.51 -29.44 -12.61
N HIS A 17 4.43 -28.89 -13.84
CA HIS A 17 4.78 -27.49 -14.17
C HIS A 17 3.56 -26.69 -14.65
N ARG A 18 2.36 -27.16 -14.33
CA ARG A 18 1.10 -26.62 -14.87
C ARG A 18 0.93 -25.14 -14.55
N THR A 19 1.28 -24.74 -13.32
CA THR A 19 1.19 -23.35 -12.86
C THR A 19 2.14 -22.44 -13.65
N GLU A 20 3.39 -22.85 -13.83
CA GLU A 20 4.39 -22.07 -14.55
C GLU A 20 4.04 -21.96 -16.05
N LYS A 21 3.56 -23.05 -16.65
CA LYS A 21 3.08 -23.07 -18.03
C LYS A 21 1.88 -22.14 -18.23
N ASN A 22 0.91 -22.20 -17.32
CA ASN A 22 -0.26 -21.33 -17.34
C ASN A 22 0.12 -19.87 -17.19
N TYR A 23 1.04 -19.55 -16.28
CA TYR A 23 1.57 -18.19 -16.12
C TYR A 23 2.20 -17.67 -17.42
N ARG A 24 3.11 -18.45 -18.02
CA ARG A 24 3.76 -18.07 -19.29
C ARG A 24 2.75 -17.88 -20.43
N ALA A 25 1.76 -18.76 -20.54
CA ALA A 25 0.71 -18.67 -21.55
C ALA A 25 -0.16 -17.42 -21.37
N LYS A 26 -0.60 -17.13 -20.13
CA LYS A 26 -1.37 -15.93 -19.80
C LYS A 26 -0.56 -14.66 -20.08
N ARG A 27 0.69 -14.59 -19.62
CA ARG A 27 1.60 -13.46 -19.85
C ARG A 27 1.82 -13.19 -21.34
N SER A 28 2.07 -14.24 -22.13
CA SER A 28 2.27 -14.12 -23.58
C SER A 28 1.00 -13.63 -24.29
N SER A 29 -0.16 -14.17 -23.88
CA SER A 29 -1.45 -13.80 -24.45
C SER A 29 -1.78 -12.34 -24.14
N ALA A 30 -1.65 -11.90 -22.89
CA ALA A 30 -1.84 -10.52 -22.48
C ALA A 30 -0.91 -9.56 -23.26
N ARG A 31 0.38 -9.91 -23.37
CA ARG A 31 1.35 -9.10 -24.13
C ARG A 31 0.97 -8.95 -25.60
N ASN A 32 0.52 -10.04 -26.22
CA ASN A 32 0.10 -10.00 -27.63
C ASN A 32 -1.20 -9.24 -27.80
N PHE A 33 -2.15 -9.39 -26.87
CA PHE A 33 -3.40 -8.63 -26.89
C PHE A 33 -3.10 -7.13 -26.86
N ILE A 34 -2.36 -6.66 -25.85
CA ILE A 34 -1.99 -5.24 -25.68
C ILE A 34 -1.24 -4.69 -26.89
N ARG A 35 -0.34 -5.47 -27.50
CA ARG A 35 0.52 -4.99 -28.60
C ARG A 35 -0.11 -5.03 -29.98
N LYS A 36 -1.07 -5.93 -30.22
CA LYS A 36 -1.49 -6.27 -31.59
C LYS A 36 -2.99 -6.38 -31.81
N TYR A 37 -3.76 -6.75 -30.79
CA TYR A 37 -5.17 -7.12 -30.97
C TYR A 37 -6.15 -6.17 -30.28
N GLY A 38 -5.78 -5.60 -29.14
CA GLY A 38 -6.65 -4.69 -28.40
C GLY A 38 -6.96 -3.43 -29.21
N THR A 39 -8.22 -3.01 -29.14
CA THR A 39 -8.66 -1.71 -29.63
C THR A 39 -8.17 -0.59 -28.71
N TYR A 40 -8.28 0.66 -29.15
CA TYR A 40 -7.90 1.80 -28.31
C TYR A 40 -8.67 1.79 -26.98
N GLU A 41 -9.97 1.52 -27.04
CA GLU A 41 -10.85 1.41 -25.89
C GLU A 41 -10.42 0.27 -24.95
N ASP A 42 -10.11 -0.91 -25.49
CA ASP A 42 -9.62 -2.04 -24.69
C ASP A 42 -8.29 -1.70 -23.98
N ILE A 43 -7.36 -1.03 -24.68
CA ILE A 43 -6.08 -0.65 -24.08
C ILE A 43 -6.28 0.38 -22.97
N LYS A 44 -7.20 1.32 -23.15
CA LYS A 44 -7.50 2.35 -22.15
C LYS A 44 -8.13 1.74 -20.90
N GLU A 45 -9.11 0.85 -21.06
CA GLU A 45 -9.70 0.11 -19.94
C GLU A 45 -8.63 -0.72 -19.21
N LEU A 46 -7.79 -1.45 -19.95
CA LEU A 46 -6.69 -2.21 -19.34
C LEU A 46 -5.68 -1.32 -18.62
N GLN A 47 -5.43 -0.11 -19.10
CA GLN A 47 -4.56 0.85 -18.43
C GLN A 47 -5.15 1.32 -17.10
N GLU A 48 -6.45 1.57 -17.03
CA GLU A 48 -7.15 1.90 -15.79
C GLU A 48 -7.06 0.75 -14.77
N ILE A 49 -7.31 -0.49 -15.21
CA ILE A 49 -7.18 -1.70 -14.37
C ILE A 49 -5.74 -1.89 -13.89
N ILE A 50 -4.75 -1.71 -14.77
CA ILE A 50 -3.33 -1.83 -14.42
C ILE A 50 -2.93 -0.75 -13.43
N ASN A 51 -3.37 0.49 -13.63
CA ASN A 51 -3.08 1.58 -12.72
C ASN A 51 -3.67 1.32 -11.33
N ALA A 52 -4.93 0.88 -11.25
CA ALA A 52 -5.54 0.51 -9.98
C ALA A 52 -4.76 -0.63 -9.29
N ARG A 53 -4.41 -1.68 -10.06
CA ARG A 53 -3.63 -2.83 -9.55
C ARG A 53 -2.22 -2.47 -9.10
N LEU A 54 -1.62 -1.43 -9.69
CA LEU A 54 -0.29 -0.92 -9.33
C LEU A 54 -0.34 0.14 -8.23
N GLN A 55 -1.48 0.80 -8.03
CA GLN A 55 -1.71 1.66 -6.86
C GLN A 55 -1.85 0.85 -5.58
N GLU A 56 -2.37 -0.39 -5.66
CA GLU A 56 -2.35 -1.36 -4.54
C GLU A 56 -0.95 -1.64 -3.97
N GLU A 57 0.14 -1.34 -4.71
CA GLU A 57 1.51 -1.63 -4.28
C GLU A 57 2.28 -0.39 -3.79
N LYS A 58 1.68 0.81 -3.78
CA LYS A 58 2.38 2.00 -3.29
C LYS A 58 2.17 2.17 -1.80
N THR A 59 3.23 1.89 -1.07
CA THR A 59 3.31 2.19 0.36
C THR A 59 4.20 3.40 0.57
N MET A 60 3.79 4.28 1.47
CA MET A 60 4.61 5.39 1.91
C MET A 60 5.00 5.16 3.35
N ILE A 61 6.30 5.15 3.62
CA ILE A 61 6.83 5.03 4.96
C ILE A 61 7.24 6.42 5.42
N ALA A 62 6.69 6.85 6.54
CA ALA A 62 7.09 8.05 7.24
C ALA A 62 7.84 7.71 8.51
N ASN A 63 9.10 8.12 8.56
CA ASN A 63 9.90 8.10 9.78
C ASN A 63 9.84 9.49 10.41
N ILE A 64 9.33 9.57 11.64
CA ILE A 64 9.06 10.83 12.33
C ILE A 64 9.81 10.83 13.66
N GLU A 65 10.57 11.89 13.88
CA GLU A 65 11.16 12.22 15.18
C GLU A 65 10.46 13.45 15.75
N PHE A 66 10.14 13.40 17.05
CA PHE A 66 9.54 14.53 17.75
C PHE A 66 10.00 14.59 19.20
N THR A 67 9.87 15.77 19.81
CA THR A 67 10.08 15.98 21.24
C THR A 67 8.76 16.35 21.90
N ALA A 68 8.58 15.92 23.14
CA ALA A 68 7.50 16.35 24.01
C ALA A 68 7.94 16.15 25.46
N GLU A 69 7.51 17.03 26.37
CA GLU A 69 7.79 16.88 27.81
C GLU A 69 9.30 16.71 28.15
N ASN A 70 10.18 17.32 27.35
CA ASN A 70 11.65 17.18 27.40
C ASN A 70 12.19 15.76 27.11
N LYS A 71 11.41 14.91 26.45
CA LYS A 71 11.81 13.60 25.94
C LYS A 71 11.78 13.60 24.41
N ALA A 72 12.64 12.79 23.80
CA ALA A 72 12.66 12.57 22.37
C ALA A 72 12.01 11.22 22.04
N TYR A 73 11.28 11.18 20.94
CA TYR A 73 10.51 10.04 20.48
C TYR A 73 10.77 9.82 18.99
N GLN A 74 10.68 8.57 18.56
CA GLN A 74 10.79 8.16 17.17
C GLN A 74 9.65 7.19 16.85
N THR A 75 9.07 7.35 15.66
CA THR A 75 8.13 6.38 15.13
C THR A 75 8.21 6.22 13.62
N THR A 76 7.72 5.09 13.14
CA THR A 76 7.60 4.74 11.73
C THR A 76 6.14 4.41 11.44
N ILE A 77 5.57 5.07 10.44
CA ILE A 77 4.18 4.88 10.02
C ILE A 77 4.17 4.45 8.55
N GLN A 78 3.45 3.37 8.25
CA GLN A 78 3.24 2.92 6.89
C GLN A 78 1.85 3.31 6.42
N PHE A 79 1.78 4.14 5.39
CA PHE A 79 0.55 4.52 4.70
C PHE A 79 0.41 3.72 3.40
N GLU A 80 -0.81 3.35 3.07
CA GLU A 80 -1.18 2.76 1.80
C GLU A 80 -1.87 3.82 0.95
N GLN A 81 -1.60 3.85 -0.36
CA GLN A 81 -2.40 4.67 -1.25
C GLN A 81 -3.88 4.24 -1.21
N LEU A 82 -4.79 5.19 -1.05
CA LEU A 82 -6.22 4.90 -0.98
C LEU A 82 -6.78 4.56 -2.37
N ASN A 83 -7.70 3.60 -2.39
CA ASN A 83 -8.39 3.09 -3.56
C ASN A 83 -9.77 2.53 -3.18
N ASP A 84 -10.54 2.10 -4.18
CA ASP A 84 -11.92 1.61 -3.98
C ASP A 84 -12.05 0.38 -3.05
N GLU A 85 -10.96 -0.38 -2.83
CA GLU A 85 -10.96 -1.57 -1.98
C GLU A 85 -10.55 -1.28 -0.53
N ASN A 86 -9.78 -0.24 -0.27
CA ASN A 86 -9.26 0.13 1.06
C ASN A 86 -9.74 1.50 1.56
N THR A 87 -10.85 2.00 1.03
CA THR A 87 -11.46 3.29 1.44
C THR A 87 -12.88 3.13 1.95
N ASP A 88 -13.24 3.85 3.02
CA ASP A 88 -14.61 4.02 3.51
C ASP A 88 -15.00 5.51 3.59
N TYR A 89 -16.30 5.80 3.59
CA TYR A 89 -16.84 7.16 3.69
C TYR A 89 -17.30 7.47 5.11
N ILE A 90 -16.43 8.13 5.87
CA ILE A 90 -16.64 8.44 7.30
C ILE A 90 -16.55 9.95 7.53
N GLY A 91 -17.55 10.51 8.21
CA GLY A 91 -17.51 11.92 8.64
C GLY A 91 -17.45 12.94 7.49
N GLY A 92 -17.94 12.58 6.30
CA GLY A 92 -17.98 13.47 5.14
C GLY A 92 -16.77 13.38 4.19
N ARG A 93 -15.85 12.45 4.45
CA ARG A 93 -14.60 12.26 3.69
C ARG A 93 -14.32 10.79 3.44
N TYR A 94 -13.55 10.52 2.39
CA TYR A 94 -13.00 9.20 2.09
C TYR A 94 -11.72 8.97 2.89
N VAL A 95 -11.68 7.91 3.70
CA VAL A 95 -10.56 7.58 4.59
C VAL A 95 -10.16 6.11 4.41
N ALA A 96 -8.96 5.75 4.81
CA ALA A 96 -8.51 4.36 4.87
C ALA A 96 -9.53 3.46 5.61
N THR A 97 -9.77 2.24 5.16
CA THR A 97 -10.57 1.25 5.91
C THR A 97 -9.83 0.72 7.13
N THR A 98 -8.50 0.73 7.08
CA THR A 98 -7.61 0.20 8.11
C THR A 98 -6.88 1.36 8.79
N LEU A 99 -6.78 1.29 10.12
CA LEU A 99 -6.05 2.26 10.92
C LEU A 99 -4.54 2.07 10.74
N VAL A 100 -3.79 3.17 10.81
CA VAL A 100 -2.33 3.09 10.97
C VAL A 100 -1.96 3.05 12.45
N ASP A 101 -0.96 2.25 12.76
CA ASP A 101 -0.30 2.31 14.05
C ASP A 101 0.73 3.43 14.00
N ILE A 102 0.59 4.40 14.90
CA ILE A 102 1.49 5.54 14.99
C ILE A 102 2.68 5.20 15.88
N PHE A 103 2.66 4.08 16.63
CA PHE A 103 3.52 3.93 17.81
C PHE A 103 3.94 2.47 18.13
N ASP A 104 3.93 1.54 17.16
CA ASP A 104 4.54 0.21 17.37
C ASP A 104 6.09 0.32 17.43
N GLY A 105 6.61 0.64 18.62
CA GLY A 105 8.03 0.88 18.88
C GLY A 105 8.40 0.75 20.36
N ASN A 106 9.66 0.39 20.65
CA ASN A 106 10.14 -0.06 21.96
C ASN A 106 10.19 1.00 23.10
N ASP A 107 9.77 2.26 22.89
CA ASP A 107 10.10 3.36 23.82
C ASP A 107 8.98 4.40 24.03
N ILE A 108 7.71 3.95 23.99
CA ILE A 108 6.55 4.85 24.13
C ILE A 108 5.86 4.55 25.46
N GLU A 109 6.10 5.43 26.43
CA GLU A 109 5.57 5.30 27.80
C GLU A 109 4.05 5.52 27.91
N LYS A 110 3.42 6.07 26.87
CA LYS A 110 2.01 6.45 26.87
C LYS A 110 1.22 5.52 25.95
N ASP A 111 0.36 4.73 26.57
CA ASP A 111 -0.55 3.79 25.90
C ASP A 111 -1.80 4.55 25.43
N MET A 112 -1.91 4.77 24.12
CA MET A 112 -3.08 5.42 23.51
C MET A 112 -4.22 4.43 23.22
N THR A 113 -4.47 3.46 24.11
CA THR A 113 -5.58 2.49 24.00
C THR A 113 -6.98 3.08 24.11
N SER A 114 -7.14 4.40 24.26
CA SER A 114 -8.46 5.02 24.27
C SER A 114 -8.61 6.19 23.29
N ASN A 115 -9.01 5.85 22.06
CA ASN A 115 -9.96 6.60 21.23
C ASN A 115 -9.44 7.55 20.13
N LEU A 116 -8.33 7.26 19.44
CA LEU A 116 -8.06 7.92 18.15
C LEU A 116 -7.75 6.88 17.08
N GLU A 117 -8.83 6.41 16.45
CA GLU A 117 -8.77 5.74 15.16
C GLU A 117 -8.01 6.67 14.20
N SER A 118 -6.71 6.39 14.01
CA SER A 118 -5.79 7.20 13.20
C SER A 118 -6.03 6.92 11.72
N TYR A 119 -7.23 7.28 11.26
CA TYR A 119 -7.56 7.29 9.86
C TYR A 119 -6.83 8.42 9.15
N TYR A 120 -6.46 8.15 7.90
CA TYR A 120 -5.82 9.11 7.02
C TYR A 120 -6.53 9.12 5.67
N THR A 121 -6.35 10.21 4.95
CA THR A 121 -6.79 10.45 3.57
C THR A 121 -5.57 10.54 2.66
N ASP A 122 -5.75 10.43 1.34
CA ASP A 122 -4.66 10.69 0.38
C ASP A 122 -4.04 12.09 0.52
N GLU A 123 -4.82 13.07 0.99
CA GLU A 123 -4.33 14.43 1.23
C GLU A 123 -3.37 14.47 2.42
N ASP A 124 -3.64 13.72 3.48
CA ASP A 124 -2.88 13.75 4.74
C ASP A 124 -1.43 13.30 4.57
N PHE A 125 -1.12 12.43 3.61
CA PHE A 125 0.26 11.99 3.32
C PHE A 125 0.75 12.42 1.92
N SER A 126 0.07 13.37 1.29
CA SER A 126 0.44 13.87 -0.04
C SER A 126 1.78 14.60 -0.06
N ASP A 127 2.15 15.27 1.03
CA ASP A 127 3.45 15.90 1.23
C ASP A 127 3.80 16.02 2.73
N LYS A 128 5.00 16.53 3.01
CA LYS A 128 5.51 16.69 4.39
C LYS A 128 4.67 17.64 5.24
N GLU A 129 4.06 18.67 4.65
CA GLU A 129 3.31 19.67 5.42
C GLU A 129 1.94 19.12 5.85
N HIS A 130 1.25 18.42 4.95
CA HIS A 130 0.01 17.72 5.27
C HIS A 130 0.25 16.62 6.31
N LEU A 131 1.32 15.83 6.14
CA LEU A 131 1.64 14.77 7.10
C LEU A 131 1.97 15.35 8.47
N LYS A 132 2.73 16.45 8.51
CA LYS A 132 3.04 17.16 9.76
C LYS A 132 1.75 17.56 10.47
N LYS A 133 0.81 18.17 9.73
CA LYS A 133 -0.46 18.63 10.29
C LYS A 133 -1.32 17.47 10.80
N TRP A 134 -1.43 16.40 10.02
CA TRP A 134 -2.17 15.20 10.41
C TRP A 134 -1.56 14.57 11.66
N PHE A 135 -0.25 14.30 11.68
CA PHE A 135 0.44 13.66 12.79
C PHE A 135 0.35 14.48 14.09
N MET A 136 0.58 15.80 14.01
CA MET A 136 0.41 16.69 15.17
C MET A 136 -1.00 16.62 15.75
N GLY A 137 -2.02 16.57 14.89
CA GLY A 137 -3.42 16.42 15.33
C GLY A 137 -3.72 15.09 16.03
N GLN A 138 -2.95 14.04 15.76
CA GLN A 138 -3.09 12.75 16.46
C GLN A 138 -2.48 12.79 17.86
N ILE A 139 -1.37 13.52 18.04
CA ILE A 139 -0.56 13.46 19.26
C ILE A 139 -0.80 14.64 20.22
N GLU A 140 -1.40 15.74 19.76
CA GLU A 140 -1.60 16.96 20.55
C GLU A 140 -2.48 16.77 21.79
N HIS A 141 -3.32 15.74 21.79
CA HIS A 141 -4.18 15.41 22.93
C HIS A 141 -3.46 14.64 24.05
N GLU A 142 -2.39 13.92 23.72
CA GLU A 142 -1.68 13.04 24.64
C GLU A 142 -0.37 13.64 25.16
N TYR A 143 0.29 14.45 24.33
CA TYR A 143 1.58 15.07 24.64
C TYR A 143 1.44 16.56 24.89
N HIS A 144 2.10 17.06 25.94
CA HIS A 144 2.20 18.50 26.17
C HIS A 144 3.29 19.13 25.30
N GLU A 145 2.90 20.14 24.52
CA GLU A 145 3.78 20.90 23.62
C GLU A 145 4.67 20.02 22.72
N PRO A 146 4.10 19.08 21.94
CA PRO A 146 4.90 18.28 21.03
C PRO A 146 5.50 19.16 19.92
N GLU A 147 6.74 18.86 19.53
CA GLU A 147 7.43 19.50 18.40
C GLU A 147 8.10 18.44 17.54
N ILE A 148 7.72 18.39 16.26
CA ILE A 148 8.38 17.52 15.28
C ILE A 148 9.76 18.08 14.96
N THR A 149 10.78 17.26 15.17
CA THR A 149 12.17 17.58 14.87
C THR A 149 12.58 17.14 13.48
N GLU A 150 12.12 15.97 13.02
CA GLU A 150 12.45 15.44 11.70
C GLU A 150 11.30 14.60 11.09
N ILE A 151 11.16 14.67 9.76
CA ILE A 151 10.30 13.79 8.96
C ILE A 151 11.05 13.36 7.70
N VAL A 152 11.20 12.04 7.54
CA VAL A 152 11.74 11.39 6.34
C VAL A 152 10.62 10.56 5.70
N LEU A 153 10.41 10.78 4.40
CA LEU A 153 9.44 10.05 3.59
C LEU A 153 10.17 9.10 2.64
N GLU A 154 9.74 7.86 2.60
CA GLU A 154 10.24 6.82 1.70
C GLU A 154 9.06 6.23 0.93
N GLU A 155 9.19 6.09 -0.40
CA GLU A 155 8.22 5.38 -1.24
C GLU A 155 8.74 3.95 -1.44
N GLU A 156 7.91 2.96 -1.10
CA GLU A 156 8.18 1.52 -1.33
C GLU A 156 7.12 0.91 -2.25
#